data_AF-A0A8T7B360-F1
#
_entry.id   AF-A0A8T7B360-F1
#
_cell.length_a   1.000
_cell.length_b   1.000
_cell.length_c   1.000
_cell.angle_alpha   90.00
_cell.angle_beta   90.00
_cell.angle_gamma   90.00
#
_symmetry.space_group_name_H-M   'P 1'
#
loop_
_entity.id
_entity.type
_entity.pdbx_description
1 polymer ?
#
loop_
_entity_poly.entity_id
_entity_poly.type
_entity_poly.pdbx_seq_one_letter_code
_entity_poly.pdbx_strand_id
1 'polypeptide(L)'
;YTSEGFDVDNIAFDFFNGANLVGSLEIQPDLGTSPGITAQDILLDAPLNVTSVTAFLTGSNGQVDFQNIGFTASVSQVPLPAGVWLLASALAGIGCLRRRRQ
;
A
#
# COMPACT_ATOMS: atom_id res chain seq x y z
N TYR A 1 1.25 -26.96 -12.05
CA TYR A 1 1.92 -27.27 -10.77
C TYR A 1 0.95 -28.09 -9.95
N THR A 2 1.27 -29.37 -9.76
CA THR A 2 0.42 -30.32 -9.03
C THR A 2 1.06 -30.60 -7.69
N SER A 3 0.55 -29.95 -6.64
CA SER A 3 0.55 -30.49 -5.27
C SER A 3 1.91 -30.97 -4.78
N GLU A 4 2.79 -30.04 -4.44
CA GLU A 4 3.87 -30.30 -3.51
C GLU A 4 3.73 -29.23 -2.45
N GLY A 5 3.41 -29.65 -1.21
CA GLY A 5 2.77 -28.84 -0.16
C GLY A 5 3.63 -27.73 0.43
N PHE A 6 4.40 -27.02 -0.39
CA PHE A 6 5.23 -25.87 -0.13
C PHE A 6 4.47 -24.55 -0.36
N ASP A 7 3.15 -24.60 -0.25
CA ASP A 7 2.28 -23.49 -0.54
C ASP A 7 2.34 -22.47 0.62
N VAL A 8 2.40 -21.18 0.27
CA VAL A 8 2.11 -20.13 1.23
C VAL A 8 0.63 -20.25 1.59
N ASP A 9 0.35 -20.66 2.82
CA ASP A 9 -1.01 -20.79 3.33
C ASP A 9 -1.44 -19.62 4.21
N ASN A 10 -0.49 -18.75 4.56
CA ASN A 10 -0.77 -17.54 5.31
C ASN A 10 0.18 -16.41 4.97
N ILE A 11 -0.37 -15.21 4.86
CA ILE A 11 0.38 -13.96 4.68
C ILE A 11 -0.11 -12.94 5.69
N ALA A 12 0.78 -12.54 6.58
CA ALA A 12 0.54 -11.46 7.53
C ALA A 12 1.16 -10.16 7.01
N PHE A 13 0.37 -9.10 6.94
CA PHE A 13 0.78 -7.77 6.57
C PHE A 13 0.78 -6.86 7.78
N ASP A 14 1.86 -6.13 7.96
CA ASP A 14 1.95 -4.99 8.89
C ASP A 14 2.18 -3.71 8.09
N PHE A 15 1.34 -2.72 8.35
CA PHE A 15 1.36 -1.43 7.68
C PHE A 15 1.95 -0.36 8.59
N PHE A 16 2.90 0.42 8.08
CA PHE A 16 3.62 1.40 8.87
C PHE A 16 3.51 2.82 8.31
N ASN A 17 3.48 3.80 9.20
CA ASN A 17 3.73 5.21 8.91
C ASN A 17 5.01 5.65 9.65
N GLY A 18 6.12 5.70 8.92
CA GLY A 18 7.45 5.77 9.50
C GLY A 18 7.72 4.53 10.37
N ALA A 19 8.06 4.74 11.64
CA ALA A 19 8.29 3.66 12.60
C ALA A 19 7.00 3.18 13.32
N ASN A 20 5.85 3.82 13.07
CA ASN A 20 4.60 3.50 13.78
C ASN A 20 3.81 2.46 13.00
N LEU A 21 3.39 1.38 13.67
CA LEU A 21 2.40 0.44 13.15
C LEU A 21 1.03 1.13 13.09
N VAL A 22 0.40 1.14 11.91
CA VAL A 22 -0.90 1.78 11.66
C VAL A 22 -2.01 0.79 11.31
N GLY A 23 -1.66 -0.49 11.11
CA GLY A 23 -2.62 -1.58 10.98
C GLY A 23 -1.93 -2.89 10.65
N SER A 24 -2.70 -3.97 10.75
CA SER A 24 -2.28 -5.31 10.37
C SER A 24 -3.43 -6.02 9.64
N LEU A 25 -3.10 -6.89 8.70
CA LEU A 25 -4.05 -7.69 7.93
C LEU A 25 -3.48 -9.10 7.75
N GLU A 26 -4.30 -10.12 7.91
CA GLU A 26 -3.91 -11.51 7.66
C GLU A 26 -4.80 -12.09 6.57
N ILE A 27 -4.19 -12.77 5.61
CA ILE A 27 -4.90 -13.44 4.52
C ILE A 27 -4.40 -14.88 4.37
N GLN A 28 -5.29 -15.75 3.91
CA GLN A 28 -5.00 -17.14 3.60
C GLN A 28 -5.27 -17.35 2.10
N PRO A 29 -4.23 -17.37 1.25
CA PRO A 29 -4.40 -17.63 -0.17
C PRO A 29 -4.99 -19.03 -0.42
N ASP A 30 -5.74 -19.23 -1.51
CA ASP A 30 -6.16 -20.58 -1.88
C ASP A 30 -4.94 -21.42 -2.24
N LEU A 31 -4.81 -22.61 -1.64
CA LEU A 31 -3.77 -23.60 -1.96
C LEU A 31 -3.99 -24.28 -3.33
N GLY A 32 -5.07 -23.88 -4.02
CA GLY A 32 -5.55 -24.47 -5.27
C GLY A 32 -5.95 -25.94 -5.14
N THR A 33 -6.33 -26.51 -6.27
CA THR A 33 -6.70 -27.93 -6.38
C THR A 33 -6.18 -28.49 -7.70
N SER A 34 -5.93 -29.80 -7.75
CA SER A 34 -5.60 -30.49 -9.00
C SER A 34 -6.62 -30.13 -10.11
N PRO A 35 -6.19 -29.81 -11.35
CA PRO A 35 -4.86 -30.03 -11.92
C PRO A 35 -3.88 -28.84 -11.81
N GLY A 36 -4.20 -27.77 -11.08
CA GLY A 36 -3.26 -26.66 -10.89
C GLY A 36 -3.79 -25.47 -10.09
N ILE A 37 -2.86 -24.67 -9.58
CA ILE A 37 -3.12 -23.39 -8.92
C ILE A 37 -3.29 -22.30 -9.99
N THR A 38 -4.37 -21.51 -9.91
CA THR A 38 -4.55 -20.29 -10.69
C THR A 38 -3.97 -19.09 -9.95
N ALA A 39 -3.51 -18.07 -10.69
CA ALA A 39 -3.10 -16.81 -10.07
C ALA A 39 -4.29 -16.17 -9.34
N GLN A 40 -4.02 -15.58 -8.18
CA GLN A 40 -4.99 -14.88 -7.36
C GLN A 40 -4.56 -13.43 -7.19
N ASP A 41 -5.47 -12.50 -7.45
CA ASP A 41 -5.31 -11.09 -7.14
C ASP A 41 -6.12 -10.77 -5.89
N ILE A 42 -5.44 -10.51 -4.78
CA ILE A 42 -6.08 -10.21 -3.50
C ILE A 42 -5.95 -8.71 -3.24
N LEU A 43 -7.08 -8.03 -3.18
CA LEU A 43 -7.13 -6.63 -2.77
C LEU A 43 -6.84 -6.53 -1.27
N LEU A 44 -5.85 -5.71 -0.93
CA LEU A 44 -5.50 -5.42 0.45
C LEU A 44 -6.15 -4.09 0.85
N ASP A 45 -7.07 -4.15 1.81
CA ASP A 45 -7.68 -2.95 2.41
C ASP A 45 -6.68 -2.28 3.37
N ALA A 46 -5.65 -1.67 2.79
CA ALA A 46 -4.60 -1.00 3.54
C ALA A 46 -5.17 0.24 4.29
N PRO A 47 -4.72 0.50 5.54
CA PRO A 47 -5.10 1.71 6.27
C PRO A 47 -4.55 2.98 5.59
N LEU A 48 -5.04 4.15 6.03
CA LEU A 48 -4.55 5.44 5.51
C LEU A 48 -3.13 5.75 6.00
N ASN A 49 -2.41 6.57 5.22
CA ASN A 49 -1.08 7.10 5.54
C ASN A 49 0.03 6.04 5.68
N VAL A 50 -0.05 4.95 4.93
CA VAL A 50 0.99 3.92 4.89
C VAL A 50 2.17 4.40 4.06
N THR A 51 3.36 4.32 4.64
CA THR A 51 4.65 4.63 4.00
C THR A 51 5.46 3.38 3.68
N SER A 52 5.26 2.30 4.42
CA SER A 52 5.92 1.00 4.20
C SER A 52 5.06 -0.15 4.68
N VAL A 53 5.23 -1.32 4.07
CA VAL A 53 4.52 -2.56 4.41
C VAL A 53 5.53 -3.67 4.62
N THR A 54 5.33 -4.47 5.66
CA THR A 54 6.00 -5.75 5.82
C THR A 54 5.00 -6.85 5.51
N ALA A 55 5.39 -7.80 4.67
CA ALA A 55 4.64 -9.03 4.43
C ALA A 55 5.45 -10.21 4.97
N PHE A 56 4.87 -10.97 5.90
CA PHE A 56 5.43 -12.19 6.44
C PHE A 56 4.66 -13.38 5.90
N LEU A 57 5.32 -14.18 5.06
CA LEU A 57 4.72 -15.32 4.38
C LEU A 57 5.12 -16.59 5.11
N THR A 58 4.15 -17.43 5.43
CA THR A 58 4.35 -18.71 6.13
C THR A 58 3.65 -19.84 5.41
N GLY A 59 4.20 -21.05 5.60
CA GLY A 59 3.54 -22.31 5.28
C GLY A 59 3.46 -23.16 6.55
N SER A 60 2.33 -23.82 6.80
CA SER A 60 2.13 -24.65 8.00
C SER A 60 3.10 -25.82 8.11
N ASN A 61 3.76 -26.21 7.01
CA ASN A 61 4.81 -27.22 6.98
C ASN A 61 6.22 -26.67 7.27
N GLY A 62 6.34 -25.37 7.56
CA GLY A 62 7.61 -24.70 7.85
C GLY A 62 8.48 -24.44 6.60
N GLN A 63 7.92 -24.55 5.41
CA GLN A 63 8.62 -24.35 4.14
C GLN A 63 7.78 -23.48 3.22
N VAL A 64 8.43 -22.57 2.50
CA VAL A 64 7.77 -21.65 1.56
C VAL A 64 8.58 -21.63 0.27
N ASP A 65 7.94 -21.88 -0.87
CA ASP A 65 8.52 -21.61 -2.20
C ASP A 65 7.93 -20.31 -2.77
N PHE A 66 8.79 -19.46 -3.32
CA PHE A 66 8.41 -18.18 -3.91
C PHE A 66 8.34 -18.32 -5.43
N GLN A 67 7.22 -18.85 -5.92
CA GLN A 67 6.93 -18.82 -7.35
C GLN A 67 5.67 -18.01 -7.61
N ASN A 68 5.82 -16.95 -8.40
CA ASN A 68 4.74 -16.09 -8.90
C ASN A 68 4.03 -15.19 -7.88
N ILE A 69 4.76 -14.65 -6.89
CA ILE A 69 4.25 -13.60 -5.99
C ILE A 69 4.68 -12.23 -6.50
N GLY A 70 3.71 -11.30 -6.57
CA GLY A 70 3.95 -9.90 -6.92
C GLY A 70 3.12 -8.97 -6.05
N PHE A 71 3.63 -7.74 -5.86
CA PHE A 71 2.92 -6.70 -5.11
C PHE A 71 2.77 -5.46 -6.00
N THR A 72 1.61 -4.83 -5.94
CA THR A 72 1.36 -3.53 -6.58
C THR A 72 0.68 -2.60 -5.59
N ALA A 73 0.94 -1.30 -5.72
CA ALA A 73 0.31 -0.28 -4.89
C ALA A 73 0.14 1.01 -5.70
N SER A 74 -0.91 1.76 -5.39
CA SER A 74 -1.11 3.11 -5.91
C SER A 74 -0.78 4.12 -4.82
N VAL A 75 0.01 5.15 -5.17
CA VAL A 75 0.34 6.22 -4.24
C VAL A 75 -0.85 7.19 -4.16
N SER A 76 -1.31 7.48 -2.95
CA SER A 76 -2.36 8.48 -2.73
C SER A 76 -1.89 9.87 -3.16
N GLN A 77 -2.71 10.58 -3.93
CA GLN A 77 -2.51 11.99 -4.22
C GLN A 77 -2.66 12.80 -2.92
N VAL A 78 -1.61 13.49 -2.49
CA VAL A 78 -1.68 14.40 -1.34
C VAL A 78 -2.12 15.78 -1.85
N PRO A 79 -3.27 16.32 -1.40
CA PRO A 79 -3.70 17.65 -1.79
C PRO A 79 -2.64 18.70 -1.44
N LEU A 80 -2.46 19.70 -2.31
CA LEU A 80 -1.55 20.81 -2.01
C LEU A 80 -1.94 21.46 -0.68
N PRO A 81 -0.97 21.76 0.20
CA PRO A 81 -1.25 22.45 1.45
C PRO A 81 -1.99 23.77 1.19
N ALA A 82 -2.98 24.08 2.02
CA ALA A 82 -3.74 25.35 1.93
C ALA A 82 -2.83 26.59 1.97
N GLY A 83 -1.62 26.47 2.54
CA GLY A 83 -0.60 27.51 2.56
C GLY A 83 -0.20 28.00 1.16
N VAL A 84 -0.23 27.14 0.13
CA VAL A 84 0.10 27.56 -1.24
C VAL A 84 -0.92 28.57 -1.76
N TRP A 85 -2.21 28.31 -1.54
CA TRP A 85 -3.30 29.19 -1.95
C TRP A 85 -3.36 30.47 -1.10
N LEU A 86 -3.09 30.36 0.20
CA LEU A 86 -2.98 31.53 1.07
C LEU A 86 -1.82 32.44 0.65
N LEU A 87 -0.65 31.88 0.35
CA LEU A 87 0.48 32.66 -0.14
C LEU A 87 0.17 33.32 -1.49
N ALA A 88 -0.41 32.57 -2.43
CA ALA A 88 -0.79 33.10 -3.74
C ALA A 88 -1.80 34.26 -3.62
N SER A 89 -2.82 34.12 -2.77
CA SER A 89 -3.82 35.17 -2.56
C SER A 89 -3.23 36.40 -1.88
N ALA A 90 -2.31 36.23 -0.91
CA ALA A 90 -1.59 37.34 -0.29
C ALA A 90 -0.73 38.11 -1.30
N LEU A 91 0.04 37.40 -2.13
CA LEU A 91 0.87 38.02 -3.18
C LEU A 91 0.01 38.77 -4.22
N ALA A 92 -1.11 38.20 -4.64
CA ALA A 92 -2.06 38.85 -5.53
C ALA A 92 -2.64 40.13 -4.90
N GLY A 93 -3.02 40.08 -3.61
CA GLY A 93 -3.51 41.23 -2.86
C GLY A 93 -2.47 42.36 -2.78
N ILE A 94 -1.21 42.03 -2.46
CA ILE A 94 -0.11 43.00 -2.41
C ILE A 94 0.15 43.61 -3.80
N GLY A 95 0.16 42.79 -4.85
CA GLY A 95 0.33 43.26 -6.23
C GLY A 95 -0.76 44.25 -6.65
N CYS A 96 -2.03 43.94 -6.34
CA CYS A 96 -3.17 44.82 -6.59
C CYS A 96 -3.06 46.15 -5.83
N LEU A 97 -2.67 46.12 -4.56
CA LEU A 97 -2.46 47.33 -3.76
C LEU A 97 -1.32 48.20 -4.29
N ARG A 98 -0.22 47.59 -4.76
CA ARG A 98 0.91 48.30 -5.35
C ARG A 98 0.53 48.98 -6.67
N ARG A 99 -0.26 48.32 -7.52
CA ARG A 99 -0.75 48.86 -8.80
C ARG A 99 -1.74 50.01 -8.63
N ARG A 100 -2.45 50.09 -7.51
CA ARG A 100 -3.36 51.21 -7.18
C ARG A 100 -2.64 52.45 -6.66
N ARG A 101 -1.38 52.33 -6.25
CA ARG A 101 -0.55 53.41 -5.68
C ARG A 101 0.39 54.05 -6.71
N GLN A 102 0.44 53.54 -7.93
CA GLN A 102 1.10 54.16 -9.08
C GLN A 102 0.04 54.70 -10.04
#